data_AF-A0A9X3JK99-F1
#
_entry.id   AF-A0A9X3JK99-F1
#
_cell.length_a   1.000
_cell.length_b   1.000
_cell.length_c   1.000
_cell.angle_alpha   90.00
_cell.angle_beta   90.00
_cell.angle_gamma   90.00
#
_symmetry.space_group_name_H-M   'P 1'
#
loop_
_entity.id
_entity.type
_entity.pdbx_description
1 polymer ?
#
loop_
_entity_poly.entity_id
_entity_poly.type
_entity_poly.pdbx_seq_one_letter_code
_entity_poly.pdbx_strand_id
1 'polypeptide(L)'
;MSSESASRRPPLPALVAVLGAVLTALLTGFFSVIALAFSNGQYDGGTWLVIAIPVLLAAWLLTGALLLLIGRSWLALLVPAAVVFALVVWGTVAAGLGSDTDGFVVLMWLLPAGTAVLAGLPGVRRWVAARRGARLSTDRG
;
A
#
# COMPACT_ATOMS: atom_id res chain seq x y z
N MET A 1 25.94 19.30 20.88
CA MET A 1 24.74 18.43 20.90
C MET A 1 23.60 19.20 20.27
N SER A 2 23.48 19.11 18.95
CA SER A 2 22.43 19.78 18.18
C SER A 2 21.13 19.03 18.45
N SER A 3 20.17 19.68 19.09
CA SER A 3 18.80 19.19 19.22
C SER A 3 18.20 19.10 17.82
N GLU A 4 18.33 17.93 17.20
CA GLU A 4 17.71 17.59 15.92
C GLU A 4 16.20 17.50 16.18
N SER A 5 15.55 18.66 16.14
CA SER A 5 14.11 18.81 16.16
C SER A 5 13.55 17.87 15.10
N ALA A 6 12.89 16.80 15.56
CA ALA A 6 12.30 15.77 14.71
C ALA A 6 11.58 16.44 13.54
N SER A 7 12.16 16.34 12.33
CA SER A 7 11.69 17.13 11.19
C SER A 7 10.19 16.93 11.00
N ARG A 8 9.45 18.04 11.11
CA ARG A 8 7.99 18.07 11.00
C ARG A 8 7.51 17.76 9.58
N ARG A 9 8.41 17.64 8.61
CA ARG A 9 8.08 17.36 7.21
C ARG A 9 8.26 15.87 6.92
N PRO A 10 7.29 15.22 6.24
CA PRO A 10 7.48 13.85 5.78
C PRO A 10 8.63 13.82 4.75
N PRO A 11 9.48 12.78 4.77
CA PRO A 11 10.53 12.62 3.78
C PRO A 11 9.91 12.36 2.39
N LEU A 12 10.55 12.83 1.32
CA LEU A 12 10.05 12.67 -0.06
C LEU A 12 9.67 11.22 -0.40
N PRO A 13 10.46 10.19 -0.04
CA PRO A 13 10.06 8.79 -0.26
C PRO A 13 8.73 8.40 0.40
N ALA A 14 8.38 8.98 1.55
CA ALA A 14 7.10 8.71 2.19
C ALA A 14 5.92 9.31 1.41
N LEU A 15 6.11 10.51 0.82
CA LEU A 15 5.08 11.12 -0.03
C LEU A 15 4.86 10.31 -1.31
N VAL A 16 5.96 9.86 -1.93
CA VAL A 16 5.88 9.02 -3.14
C VAL A 16 5.27 7.66 -2.81
N ALA A 17 5.61 7.06 -1.66
CA ALA A 17 4.97 5.82 -1.19
C ALA A 17 3.46 6.00 -0.97
N VAL A 18 3.03 7.13 -0.39
CA VAL A 18 1.60 7.43 -0.20
C VAL A 18 0.89 7.56 -1.55
N LEU A 19 1.48 8.28 -2.51
CA LEU A 19 0.90 8.39 -3.85
C LEU A 19 0.79 7.02 -4.53
N GLY A 20 1.85 6.21 -4.47
CA GLY A 20 1.86 4.84 -4.98
C GLY A 20 0.80 3.96 -4.32
N ALA A 21 0.60 4.11 -3.01
CA ALA A 21 -0.43 3.40 -2.26
C ALA A 21 -1.84 3.78 -2.71
N VAL A 22 -2.12 5.07 -2.91
CA VAL A 22 -3.42 5.55 -3.38
C VAL A 22 -3.70 5.03 -4.78
N LEU A 23 -2.73 5.14 -5.70
CA LEU A 23 -2.88 4.61 -7.06
C LEU A 23 -3.09 3.09 -7.07
N THR A 24 -2.34 2.36 -6.24
CA THR A 24 -2.52 0.91 -6.06
C THR A 24 -3.91 0.58 -5.52
N ALA A 25 -4.39 1.30 -4.52
CA ALA A 25 -5.70 1.10 -3.92
C ALA A 25 -6.83 1.37 -4.92
N LEU A 26 -6.70 2.43 -5.74
CA LEU A 26 -7.67 2.76 -6.79
C LEU A 26 -7.73 1.66 -7.85
N LEU A 27 -6.60 1.18 -8.36
CA LEU A 27 -6.55 0.07 -9.31
C LEU A 27 -7.16 -1.21 -8.73
N THR A 28 -6.81 -1.53 -7.48
CA THR A 28 -7.29 -2.72 -6.77
C THR A 28 -8.80 -2.66 -6.50
N GLY A 29 -9.31 -1.49 -6.11
CA GLY A 29 -10.75 -1.26 -5.93
C GLY A 29 -11.52 -1.27 -7.25
N PHE A 30 -10.96 -0.67 -8.30
CA PHE A 30 -11.56 -0.66 -9.64
C PHE A 30 -11.70 -2.09 -10.20
N PHE A 31 -10.70 -2.95 -9.99
CA PHE A 31 -10.81 -4.37 -10.32
C PHE A 31 -12.03 -5.04 -9.67
N SER A 32 -12.32 -4.71 -8.41
CA SER A 32 -13.50 -5.24 -7.70
C SER A 32 -14.81 -4.79 -8.33
N VAL A 33 -14.88 -3.54 -8.78
CA VAL A 33 -16.06 -2.99 -9.47
C VAL A 33 -16.30 -3.72 -10.80
N ILE A 34 -15.23 -3.96 -11.57
CA ILE A 34 -15.30 -4.73 -12.81
C ILE A 34 -15.77 -6.16 -12.52
N ALA A 35 -15.18 -6.83 -11.52
CA ALA A 35 -15.57 -8.18 -11.13
C ALA A 35 -17.06 -8.27 -10.72
N LEU A 36 -17.55 -7.26 -9.99
CA LEU A 36 -18.97 -7.11 -9.62
C LEU A 36 -19.87 -6.98 -10.85
N ALA A 37 -19.48 -6.15 -11.81
CA ALA A 37 -20.22 -5.95 -13.04
C ALA A 37 -20.33 -7.24 -13.88
N PHE A 38 -19.26 -8.03 -13.98
CA PHE A 38 -19.26 -9.28 -14.75
C PHE A 38 -19.99 -10.45 -14.06
N SER A 39 -20.06 -10.44 -12.73
CA SER A 39 -20.73 -11.51 -11.96
C SER A 39 -22.25 -11.34 -11.89
N ASN A 40 -22.80 -10.20 -12.30
CA ASN A 40 -24.22 -9.86 -12.10
C ASN A 40 -24.67 -10.00 -10.62
N GLY A 41 -23.73 -9.84 -9.67
CA GLY A 41 -23.97 -9.99 -8.24
C GLY A 41 -24.10 -11.44 -7.73
N GLN A 42 -23.92 -12.45 -8.57
CA GLN A 42 -24.04 -13.86 -8.17
C GLN A 42 -22.67 -14.41 -7.75
N TYR A 43 -22.52 -14.68 -6.46
CA TYR A 43 -21.29 -15.15 -5.85
C TYR A 43 -21.50 -16.39 -4.97
N ASP A 44 -21.34 -17.58 -5.55
CA ASP A 44 -21.40 -18.84 -4.83
C ASP A 44 -20.01 -19.42 -4.52
N GLY A 45 -19.93 -20.29 -3.51
CA GLY A 45 -18.77 -21.19 -3.31
C GLY A 45 -17.41 -20.52 -3.08
N GLY A 46 -17.37 -19.27 -2.60
CA GLY A 46 -16.13 -18.53 -2.32
C GLY A 46 -15.73 -17.48 -3.37
N THR A 47 -16.48 -17.38 -4.47
CA THR A 47 -16.23 -16.35 -5.52
C THR A 47 -16.38 -14.91 -5.01
N TRP A 48 -17.12 -14.69 -3.92
CA TRP A 48 -17.20 -13.37 -3.24
C TRP A 48 -15.83 -12.84 -2.77
N LEU A 49 -14.86 -13.74 -2.52
CA LEU A 49 -13.48 -13.38 -2.14
C LEU A 49 -12.78 -12.55 -3.22
N VAL A 50 -13.18 -12.72 -4.50
CA VAL A 50 -12.64 -11.96 -5.63
C VAL A 50 -12.96 -10.47 -5.51
N ILE A 51 -14.01 -10.10 -4.77
CA ILE A 51 -14.32 -8.69 -4.43
C ILE A 51 -13.78 -8.34 -3.05
N ALA A 52 -14.05 -9.17 -2.05
CA ALA A 52 -13.77 -8.80 -0.67
C ALA A 52 -12.27 -8.61 -0.44
N ILE A 53 -11.42 -9.47 -1.00
CA ILE A 53 -9.96 -9.36 -0.82
C ILE A 53 -9.43 -8.04 -1.40
N PRO A 54 -9.68 -7.67 -2.67
CA PRO A 54 -9.16 -6.40 -3.17
C PRO A 54 -9.78 -5.18 -2.48
N VAL A 55 -11.06 -5.19 -2.09
CA VAL A 55 -11.67 -4.10 -1.31
C VAL A 55 -10.98 -3.93 0.04
N LEU A 56 -10.76 -5.02 0.77
CA LEU A 56 -10.06 -5.00 2.06
C LEU A 56 -8.61 -4.53 1.91
N LEU A 57 -7.90 -4.99 0.88
CA LEU A 57 -6.52 -4.56 0.62
C LEU A 57 -6.44 -3.08 0.22
N ALA A 58 -7.40 -2.59 -0.57
CA ALA A 58 -7.49 -1.17 -0.91
C ALA A 58 -7.73 -0.31 0.34
N ALA A 59 -8.69 -0.70 1.19
CA ALA A 59 -8.95 -0.02 2.46
C ALA A 59 -7.73 -0.05 3.40
N TRP A 60 -7.02 -1.18 3.45
CA TRP A 60 -5.80 -1.32 4.23
C TRP A 60 -4.68 -0.43 3.69
N LEU A 61 -4.45 -0.37 2.37
CA LEU A 61 -3.49 0.56 1.77
C LEU A 61 -3.77 2.01 2.12
N LEU A 62 -5.03 2.45 2.01
CA LEU A 62 -5.44 3.80 2.37
C LEU A 62 -5.21 4.09 3.86
N THR A 63 -5.57 3.14 4.73
CA THR A 63 -5.34 3.25 6.17
C THR A 63 -3.83 3.31 6.49
N GLY A 64 -3.03 2.47 5.83
CA GLY A 64 -1.58 2.45 5.92
C GLY A 64 -0.95 3.77 5.48
N ALA A 65 -1.43 4.36 4.38
CA ALA A 65 -0.99 5.65 3.89
C ALA A 65 -1.26 6.77 4.90
N LEU A 66 -2.46 6.81 5.50
CA LEU A 66 -2.81 7.77 6.56
C LEU A 66 -1.92 7.58 7.80
N LEU A 67 -1.73 6.33 8.24
CA LEU A 67 -0.86 6.00 9.37
C LEU A 67 0.60 6.38 9.11
N LEU A 68 1.06 6.26 7.86
CA LEU A 68 2.38 6.72 7.46
C LEU A 68 2.47 8.24 7.47
N LEU A 69 1.50 8.98 6.92
CA LEU A 69 1.50 10.44 6.91
C LEU A 69 1.51 11.06 8.33
N ILE A 70 0.81 10.43 9.27
CA ILE A 70 0.79 10.85 10.68
C ILE A 70 2.09 10.39 11.40
N GLY A 71 2.95 9.63 10.73
CA GLY A 71 4.20 9.10 11.25
C GLY A 71 4.00 8.04 12.33
N ARG A 72 2.88 7.32 12.30
CA ARG A 72 2.52 6.32 13.33
C ARG A 72 3.06 4.94 12.99
N SER A 73 2.94 4.50 11.73
CA SER A 73 3.39 3.18 11.30
C SER A 73 3.76 3.17 9.82
N TRP A 74 4.96 2.68 9.51
CA TRP A 74 5.40 2.41 8.14
C TRP A 74 5.02 0.98 7.70
N LEU A 75 5.00 0.02 8.64
CA LEU A 75 4.59 -1.37 8.38
C LEU A 75 3.13 -1.47 7.93
N ALA A 76 2.27 -0.60 8.45
CA ALA A 76 0.85 -0.56 8.08
C ALA A 76 0.63 -0.27 6.58
N LEU A 77 1.60 0.34 5.90
CA LEU A 77 1.58 0.54 4.47
C LEU A 77 2.41 -0.53 3.71
N LEU A 78 3.58 -0.88 4.24
CA LEU A 78 4.46 -1.86 3.58
C LEU A 78 3.79 -3.22 3.42
N VAL A 79 3.15 -3.73 4.48
CA VAL A 79 2.55 -5.07 4.48
C VAL A 79 1.47 -5.21 3.40
N PRO A 80 0.41 -4.38 3.35
CA PRO A 80 -0.60 -4.52 2.32
C PRO A 80 -0.04 -4.28 0.91
N ALA A 81 0.94 -3.37 0.74
CA ALA A 81 1.59 -3.17 -0.56
C ALA A 81 2.36 -4.42 -1.02
N ALA A 82 3.09 -5.08 -0.11
CA ALA A 82 3.79 -6.33 -0.40
C ALA A 82 2.82 -7.48 -0.70
N VAL A 83 1.70 -7.57 0.02
CA VAL A 83 0.65 -8.57 -0.23
C VAL A 83 0.01 -8.35 -1.61
N VAL A 84 -0.34 -7.11 -1.97
CA VAL A 84 -0.88 -6.80 -3.30
C VAL A 84 0.14 -7.17 -4.38
N PHE A 85 1.42 -6.80 -4.22
CA PHE A 85 2.46 -7.19 -5.17
C PHE A 85 2.55 -8.71 -5.34
N ALA A 86 2.59 -9.47 -4.24
CA ALA A 86 2.65 -10.93 -4.29
C ALA A 86 1.44 -11.55 -4.99
N LEU A 87 0.23 -11.04 -4.72
CA LEU A 87 -1.00 -11.52 -5.37
C LEU A 87 -1.03 -11.21 -6.86
N VAL A 88 -0.58 -10.02 -7.26
CA VAL A 88 -0.48 -9.64 -8.67
C VAL A 88 0.52 -10.54 -9.40
N VAL A 89 1.72 -10.71 -8.85
CA VAL A 89 2.74 -11.61 -9.43
C VAL A 89 2.19 -13.03 -9.54
N TRP A 90 1.63 -13.56 -8.45
CA TRP A 90 1.01 -14.89 -8.46
C TRP A 90 -0.07 -15.03 -9.53
N GLY A 91 -1.01 -14.08 -9.59
CA GLY A 91 -2.11 -14.10 -10.55
C GLY A 91 -1.60 -14.05 -12.00
N THR A 92 -0.61 -13.20 -12.29
CA THR A 92 -0.03 -13.09 -13.63
C THR A 92 0.71 -14.35 -14.07
N VAL A 93 1.46 -14.99 -13.16
CA VAL A 93 2.15 -16.26 -13.43
C VAL A 93 1.14 -17.39 -13.61
N ALA A 94 0.15 -17.50 -12.71
CA ALA A 94 -0.86 -18.56 -12.75
C ALA A 94 -1.75 -18.46 -14.01
N ALA A 95 -2.03 -17.25 -14.49
CA ALA A 95 -2.83 -17.01 -15.68
C ALA A 95 -2.02 -17.01 -16.99
N GLY A 96 -0.70 -17.18 -16.93
CA GLY A 96 0.17 -17.21 -18.13
C GLY A 96 0.24 -15.87 -18.89
N LEU A 97 -0.08 -14.75 -18.25
CA LEU A 97 -0.26 -13.44 -18.88
C LEU A 97 1.05 -12.69 -19.21
N GLY A 98 2.19 -13.39 -19.20
CA GLY A 98 3.52 -12.78 -19.23
C GLY A 98 4.14 -12.54 -20.61
N SER A 99 3.57 -13.07 -21.70
CA SER A 99 4.21 -13.04 -23.02
C SER A 99 3.86 -11.85 -23.91
N ASP A 100 2.66 -11.26 -23.76
CA ASP A 100 2.11 -10.32 -24.77
C ASP A 100 1.50 -9.01 -24.20
N THR A 101 1.69 -8.71 -22.90
CA THR A 101 1.06 -7.52 -22.27
C THR A 101 2.08 -6.45 -21.87
N ASP A 102 2.41 -5.57 -22.82
CA ASP A 102 3.62 -4.73 -22.88
C ASP A 102 3.73 -3.49 -21.96
N GLY A 103 2.89 -3.34 -20.93
CA GLY A 103 3.13 -2.22 -19.99
C GLY A 103 2.18 -2.10 -18.81
N PHE A 104 0.92 -2.50 -18.97
CA PHE A 104 -0.04 -2.47 -17.86
C PHE A 104 0.32 -3.47 -16.76
N VAL A 105 0.77 -4.68 -17.12
CA VAL A 105 1.24 -5.70 -16.16
C VAL A 105 2.45 -5.19 -15.40
N VAL A 106 3.40 -4.57 -16.10
CA VAL A 106 4.60 -3.96 -15.49
C VAL A 106 4.21 -2.86 -14.49
N LEU A 107 3.24 -2.02 -14.83
CA LEU A 107 2.73 -0.97 -13.94
C LEU A 107 2.06 -1.56 -12.69
N MET A 108 1.25 -2.61 -12.85
CA MET A 108 0.61 -3.32 -11.74
C MET A 108 1.62 -3.98 -10.79
N TRP A 109 2.82 -4.32 -11.28
CA TRP A 109 3.90 -4.84 -10.45
C TRP A 109 4.67 -3.72 -9.75
N LEU A 110 5.08 -2.71 -10.51
CA LEU A 110 5.95 -1.63 -10.05
C LEU A 110 5.30 -0.74 -8.99
N LEU A 111 4.01 -0.45 -9.10
CA LEU A 111 3.29 0.39 -8.14
C LEU A 111 3.29 -0.17 -6.71
N PRO A 112 2.78 -1.39 -6.45
CA PRO A 112 2.78 -1.97 -5.12
C PRO A 112 4.21 -2.31 -4.65
N ALA A 113 5.09 -2.77 -5.54
CA ALA A 113 6.49 -3.05 -5.18
C ALA A 113 7.24 -1.78 -4.77
N GLY A 114 7.16 -0.73 -5.59
CA GLY A 114 7.78 0.57 -5.32
C GLY A 114 7.23 1.20 -4.04
N THR A 115 5.92 1.09 -3.81
CA THR A 115 5.28 1.53 -2.57
C THR A 115 5.86 0.81 -1.35
N ALA A 116 5.98 -0.52 -1.40
CA ALA A 116 6.54 -1.32 -0.31
C ALA A 116 8.01 -0.98 -0.04
N VAL A 117 8.82 -0.85 -1.10
CA VAL A 117 10.24 -0.49 -1.01
C VAL A 117 10.41 0.90 -0.39
N LEU A 118 9.71 1.91 -0.92
CA LEU A 118 9.80 3.29 -0.44
C LEU A 118 9.34 3.41 1.01
N ALA A 119 8.25 2.72 1.40
CA ALA A 119 7.79 2.68 2.78
C ALA A 119 8.79 2.00 3.72
N GLY A 120 9.56 1.02 3.22
CA GLY A 120 10.56 0.26 3.97
C GLY A 120 11.91 0.96 4.14
N LEU A 121 12.15 2.08 3.46
CA LEU A 121 13.45 2.75 3.49
C LEU A 121 13.86 3.19 4.91
N PRO A 122 15.16 3.13 5.25
CA PRO A 122 15.64 3.47 6.59
C PRO A 122 15.32 4.92 6.98
N GLY A 123 15.28 5.86 6.02
CA GLY A 123 14.89 7.24 6.26
C GLY A 123 13.43 7.37 6.73
N VAL A 124 12.51 6.63 6.11
CA VAL A 124 11.09 6.61 6.50
C VAL A 124 10.93 5.98 7.89
N ARG A 125 11.62 4.88 8.15
CA ARG A 125 11.61 4.18 9.45
C ARG A 125 12.09 5.10 10.58
N ARG A 126 13.22 5.80 10.38
CA ARG A 126 13.79 6.76 11.35
C ARG A 126 12.83 7.92 11.60
N TRP A 127 12.21 8.46 10.55
CA TRP A 127 11.23 9.55 10.69
C TRP A 127 9.99 9.12 11.49
N VAL A 128 9.43 7.93 11.21
CA VAL A 128 8.30 7.38 11.99
C VAL A 128 8.69 7.17 13.46
N ALA A 129 9.88 6.65 13.73
CA ALA A 129 10.38 6.46 15.10
C ALA A 129 10.50 7.80 15.86
N ALA A 130 11.07 8.82 15.22
CA ALA A 130 11.17 10.17 15.80
C ALA A 130 9.79 10.78 16.11
N ARG A 131 8.82 10.63 15.20
CA ARG A 131 7.44 11.08 15.40
C ARG A 131 6.73 10.35 16.54
N ARG A 132 6.99 9.05 16.70
CA ARG A 132 6.45 8.26 17.81
C ARG A 132 7.06 8.70 19.15
N GLY A 133 8.37 8.94 19.20
CA GLY A 133 9.06 9.45 20.38
C GLY A 133 8.52 10.81 20.85
N ALA A 134 8.35 11.75 19.92
CA ALA A 134 7.82 13.09 20.24
C ALA A 134 6.41 13.07 20.85
N ARG A 135 5.54 12.14 20.44
CA ARG A 135 4.21 11.97 21.03
C ARG A 135 4.26 11.46 22.47
N LEU A 136 5.12 10.47 22.72
CA LEU A 136 5.26 9.89 24.06
C LEU A 136 5.86 10.88 25.06
N SER A 137 6.68 11.82 24.62
CA SER A 137 7.17 12.91 25.48
C SER A 137 6.10 13.95 25.80
N THR A 138 5.19 14.25 24.87
CA THR A 138 4.07 15.19 25.11
C THR A 138 3.05 14.63 26.08
N ASP A 139 2.86 13.31 26.13
CA ASP A 139 1.89 12.65 27.03
C ASP A 139 2.40 12.53 28.48
N ARG A 140 3.66 12.88 28.73
CA ARG A 140 4.33 12.75 30.04
C ARG A 140 4.65 14.08 30.72
N GLY A 141 4.36 15.22 30.08
CA GLY A 141 4.57 16.56 30.61
C GLY A 141 3.24 17.26 30.87
#